data_AF-A0A932TFJ5-F1
#
_entry.id   AF-A0A932TFJ5-F1
#
_cell.length_a   1.000
_cell.length_b   1.000
_cell.length_c   1.000
_cell.angle_alpha   90.00
_cell.angle_beta   90.00
_cell.angle_gamma   90.00
#
_symmetry.space_group_name_H-M   'P 1'
#
loop_
_entity.id
_entity.type
_entity.pdbx_description
1 polymer ?
#
loop_
_entity_poly.entity_id
_entity_poly.type
_entity_poly.pdbx_seq_one_letter_code
_entity_poly.pdbx_strand_id
1 'polypeptide(L)'
;MRTVVARRGWALAVAALVVLLVEGFPPSVAAPRATRPARADYFPLRKGNTWNYVSAAAHAALPPQEFSTTIDAVRRSTTTGTAWYQLTNYQGGDHWVRKTGKGRILERPDHLWYQFEAAPGTSWKMSIREGFPGSDGATLTLASRSETVRVPAGVFENCIRIDYAHQVVDAGIIAEWFAPGIGLVQREEARIFGPLVTRLKSAVVNGRQFPVENRGR
;
A
#
# COMPACT_ATOMS: atom_id res chain seq x y z
N MET A 1 -83.31 23.26 10.22
CA MET A 1 -84.38 24.06 10.84
C MET A 1 -83.73 24.97 11.88
N ARG A 2 -83.90 26.29 11.71
CA ARG A 2 -83.70 27.40 12.66
C ARG A 2 -82.30 27.66 13.26
N THR A 3 -81.60 28.73 12.87
CA THR A 3 -81.64 30.15 13.32
C THR A 3 -81.13 30.46 14.74
N VAL A 4 -80.23 31.47 14.81
CA VAL A 4 -80.20 32.64 15.74
C VAL A 4 -79.62 32.38 17.15
N VAL A 5 -78.90 33.26 17.84
CA VAL A 5 -78.25 34.58 17.62
C VAL A 5 -77.22 34.79 18.76
N ALA A 6 -76.28 35.72 18.52
CA ALA A 6 -75.30 36.33 19.40
C ALA A 6 -75.65 36.56 20.88
N ARG A 7 -74.61 36.73 21.72
CA ARG A 7 -74.37 37.99 22.47
C ARG A 7 -72.97 38.06 23.10
N ARG A 8 -72.47 39.30 23.13
CA ARG A 8 -71.17 39.78 23.62
C ARG A 8 -71.10 39.80 25.15
N GLY A 9 -69.90 39.63 25.70
CA GLY A 9 -69.53 40.03 27.06
C GLY A 9 -68.02 40.27 27.13
N TRP A 10 -67.61 41.50 27.43
CA TRP A 10 -66.21 41.90 27.64
C TRP A 10 -65.73 41.49 29.04
N ALA A 11 -64.48 41.03 29.17
CA ALA A 11 -63.69 41.24 30.37
C ALA A 11 -62.19 40.95 30.15
N LEU A 12 -61.41 42.01 30.38
CA LEU A 12 -60.12 42.06 31.06
C LEU A 12 -58.90 41.33 30.48
N ALA A 13 -57.90 42.18 30.21
CA ALA A 13 -56.53 41.85 29.87
C ALA A 13 -55.81 41.08 30.98
N VAL A 14 -54.98 40.11 30.56
CA VAL A 14 -53.72 39.81 31.24
C VAL A 14 -52.66 39.74 30.14
N ALA A 15 -51.79 40.75 30.12
CA ALA A 15 -50.60 40.74 29.29
C ALA A 15 -49.63 39.70 29.86
N ALA A 16 -49.54 38.54 29.21
CA ALA A 16 -48.44 37.60 29.42
C ALA A 16 -47.27 38.06 28.57
N LEU A 17 -46.27 38.66 29.22
CA LEU A 17 -44.98 38.98 28.62
C LEU A 17 -44.24 37.65 28.33
N VAL A 18 -44.32 37.18 27.08
CA VAL A 18 -43.48 36.08 26.61
C VAL A 18 -42.11 36.66 26.27
N VAL A 19 -41.15 36.47 27.17
CA VAL A 19 -39.74 36.72 26.90
C VAL A 19 -39.25 35.56 26.03
N LEU A 20 -39.21 35.77 24.71
CA LEU A 20 -38.48 34.92 23.78
C LEU A 20 -36.99 35.15 23.99
N LEU A 21 -36.35 34.27 24.76
CA LEU A 21 -34.90 34.10 24.72
C LEU A 21 -34.53 33.56 23.34
N VAL A 22 -34.12 34.45 22.45
CA VAL A 22 -33.40 34.08 21.24
C VAL A 22 -32.01 33.67 21.69
N GLU A 23 -31.81 32.39 21.99
CA GLU A 23 -30.47 31.85 22.18
C GLU A 23 -29.73 31.94 20.84
N GLY A 24 -28.81 32.90 20.77
CA GLY A 24 -27.87 33.01 19.66
C GLY A 24 -27.01 31.75 19.61
N PHE A 25 -27.32 30.85 18.69
CA PHE A 25 -26.38 29.79 18.32
C PHE A 25 -25.09 30.45 17.85
N PRO A 26 -23.94 30.19 18.49
CA PRO A 26 -22.67 30.69 17.99
C PRO A 26 -22.44 30.12 16.57
N PRO A 27 -21.80 30.87 15.66
CA PRO A 27 -21.40 30.31 14.37
C PRO A 27 -20.54 29.07 14.64
N SER A 28 -21.00 27.92 14.12
CA SER A 28 -20.26 26.68 14.17
C SER A 28 -18.90 26.90 13.50
N VAL A 29 -17.85 27.00 14.31
CA VAL A 29 -16.48 26.99 13.83
C VAL A 29 -16.30 25.64 13.16
N ALA A 30 -16.22 25.64 11.82
CA ALA A 30 -16.02 24.43 11.05
C ALA A 30 -14.81 23.68 11.63
N ALA A 31 -15.06 22.50 12.20
CA ALA A 31 -13.98 21.63 12.66
C ALA A 31 -13.01 21.42 11.49
N PRO A 32 -11.68 21.48 11.72
CA PRO A 32 -10.72 21.21 10.66
C PRO A 32 -11.06 19.85 10.04
N ARG A 33 -11.29 19.83 8.72
CA ARG A 33 -11.49 18.58 7.98
C ARG A 33 -10.31 17.69 8.34
N ALA A 34 -10.59 16.53 8.93
CA ALA A 34 -9.59 15.49 9.12
C ALA A 34 -8.97 15.20 7.76
N THR A 35 -7.72 15.62 7.57
CA THR A 35 -6.94 15.28 6.38
C THR A 35 -6.90 13.76 6.34
N ARG A 36 -7.57 13.15 5.36
CA ARG A 36 -7.47 11.70 5.15
C ARG A 36 -5.98 11.36 5.10
N PRO A 37 -5.45 10.45 5.94
CA PRO A 37 -4.04 10.14 5.91
C PRO A 37 -3.64 9.78 4.48
N ALA A 38 -2.51 10.34 4.05
CA ALA A 38 -1.97 10.07 2.74
C ALA A 38 -1.83 8.55 2.59
N ARG A 39 -2.36 8.03 1.49
CA ARG A 39 -2.43 6.60 1.25
C ARG A 39 -1.01 6.04 1.17
N ALA A 40 -0.66 5.09 2.04
CA ALA A 40 0.69 4.56 2.14
C ALA A 40 1.17 3.96 0.80
N ASP A 41 2.39 4.35 0.39
CA ASP A 41 2.99 3.88 -0.86
C ASP A 41 3.88 2.64 -0.61
N TYR A 42 3.37 1.46 -0.91
CA TYR A 42 4.08 0.18 -0.76
C TYR A 42 5.00 -0.17 -1.93
N PHE A 43 5.09 0.68 -2.96
CA PHE A 43 5.94 0.42 -4.14
C PHE A 43 6.45 1.73 -4.73
N PRO A 44 7.34 2.44 -4.03
CA PRO A 44 7.74 3.79 -4.41
C PRO A 44 8.53 3.78 -5.72
N LEU A 45 7.88 4.30 -6.77
CA LEU A 45 8.44 4.38 -8.13
C LEU A 45 9.08 5.74 -8.36
N ARG A 46 10.39 5.82 -8.14
CA ARG A 46 11.19 7.02 -8.38
C ARG A 46 12.58 6.62 -8.87
N LYS A 47 13.05 7.28 -9.95
CA LYS A 47 14.41 7.08 -10.45
C LYS A 47 15.44 7.29 -9.34
N GLY A 48 16.41 6.41 -9.26
CA GLY A 48 17.46 6.41 -8.24
C GLY A 48 17.06 5.77 -6.91
N ASN A 49 15.84 5.24 -6.78
CA ASN A 49 15.54 4.35 -5.66
C ASN A 49 16.33 3.04 -5.84
N THR A 50 16.92 2.54 -4.75
CA THR A 50 17.77 1.35 -4.73
C THR A 50 17.47 0.52 -3.50
N TRP A 51 17.45 -0.80 -3.66
CA TRP A 51 17.31 -1.79 -2.58
C TRP A 51 18.42 -2.81 -2.70
N ASN A 52 19.10 -3.09 -1.60
CA ASN A 52 20.11 -4.15 -1.51
C ASN A 52 19.57 -5.24 -0.59
N TYR A 53 19.62 -6.47 -1.06
CA TYR A 53 19.10 -7.62 -0.36
C TYR A 53 20.21 -8.58 0.01
N VAL A 54 19.96 -9.36 1.06
CA VAL A 54 20.73 -10.55 1.41
C VAL A 54 19.78 -11.74 1.42
N SER A 55 20.15 -12.82 0.73
CA SER A 55 19.42 -14.08 0.74
C SER A 55 20.20 -15.14 1.50
N ALA A 56 19.49 -15.93 2.31
CA ALA A 56 20.07 -17.03 3.07
C ALA A 56 19.13 -18.22 3.07
N ALA A 57 19.68 -19.42 2.86
CA ALA A 57 18.95 -20.67 2.98
C ALA A 57 18.96 -21.11 4.45
N ALA A 58 17.80 -21.51 4.98
CA ALA A 58 17.71 -21.91 6.40
C ALA A 58 18.46 -23.23 6.70
N HIS A 59 18.56 -24.13 5.72
CA HIS A 59 19.03 -25.51 5.95
C HIS A 59 20.23 -25.91 5.08
N ALA A 60 20.71 -25.03 4.20
CA ALA A 60 21.87 -25.29 3.38
C ALA A 60 23.05 -24.43 3.87
N ALA A 61 24.24 -25.01 3.98
CA ALA A 61 25.49 -24.31 4.30
C ALA A 61 25.99 -23.45 3.12
N LEU A 62 25.07 -22.84 2.38
CA LEU A 62 25.40 -21.93 1.30
C LEU A 62 25.71 -20.55 1.88
N PRO A 63 26.76 -19.88 1.40
CA PRO A 63 27.04 -18.52 1.82
C PRO A 63 25.85 -17.61 1.46
N PRO A 64 25.53 -16.61 2.29
CA PRO A 64 24.52 -15.62 1.93
C PRO A 64 24.87 -14.94 0.60
N GLN A 65 23.88 -14.74 -0.25
CA GLN A 65 24.07 -14.02 -1.52
C GLN A 65 23.51 -12.61 -1.41
N GLU A 66 24.19 -11.66 -2.02
CA GLU A 66 23.73 -10.27 -2.07
C GLU A 66 23.41 -9.86 -3.50
N PHE A 67 22.36 -9.07 -3.65
CA PHE A 67 21.98 -8.51 -4.93
C PHE A 67 21.21 -7.21 -4.73
N SER A 68 21.13 -6.42 -5.79
CA SER A 68 20.46 -5.11 -5.77
C SER A 68 19.37 -5.04 -6.82
N THR A 69 18.35 -4.23 -6.51
CA THR A 69 17.34 -3.73 -7.46
C THR A 69 17.43 -2.22 -7.48
N THR A 70 17.39 -1.61 -8.66
CA THR A 70 17.37 -0.15 -8.82
C THR A 70 16.25 0.29 -9.75
N ILE A 71 15.83 1.55 -9.63
CA ILE A 71 15.03 2.22 -10.66
C ILE A 71 15.94 3.11 -11.50
N ASP A 72 16.41 2.59 -12.63
CA ASP A 72 17.44 3.25 -13.45
C ASP A 72 16.88 4.23 -14.47
N ALA A 73 15.71 3.93 -15.02
CA ALA A 73 15.14 4.68 -16.12
C ALA A 73 13.66 4.99 -15.92
N VAL A 74 13.22 6.11 -16.49
CA VAL A 74 11.81 6.49 -16.60
C VAL A 74 11.53 6.84 -18.04
N ARG A 75 10.50 6.24 -18.61
CA ARG A 75 9.98 6.56 -19.95
C ARG A 75 8.57 7.09 -19.80
N ARG A 76 8.27 8.21 -20.46
CA ARG A 76 6.91 8.75 -20.53
C ARG A 76 6.34 8.51 -21.91
N SER A 77 5.13 7.96 -21.97
CA SER A 77 4.37 7.92 -23.21
C SER A 77 4.09 9.35 -23.67
N THR A 78 4.44 9.68 -24.91
CA THR A 78 4.17 10.98 -25.51
C THR A 78 2.67 11.21 -25.76
N THR A 79 1.91 10.14 -25.96
CA THR A 79 0.46 10.19 -26.21
C THR A 79 -0.36 10.31 -24.93
N THR A 80 -0.01 9.55 -23.89
CA THR A 80 -0.85 9.46 -22.66
C THR A 80 -0.24 10.17 -21.45
N GLY A 81 1.03 10.59 -21.53
CA GLY A 81 1.78 11.11 -20.38
C GLY A 81 2.17 10.05 -19.33
N THR A 82 1.72 8.80 -19.50
CA THR A 82 1.96 7.70 -18.55
C THR A 82 3.45 7.44 -18.37
N ALA A 83 3.91 7.46 -17.12
CA ALA A 83 5.29 7.12 -16.76
C ALA A 83 5.44 5.62 -16.50
N TRP A 84 6.46 5.04 -17.13
CA TRP A 84 6.95 3.68 -16.91
C TRP A 84 8.35 3.77 -16.30
N TYR A 85 8.62 2.92 -15.31
CA TYR A 85 9.85 2.89 -14.53
C TYR A 85 10.53 1.54 -14.77
N GLN A 86 11.81 1.53 -15.09
CA GLN A 86 12.58 0.29 -15.23
C GLN A 86 13.09 -0.13 -13.86
N LEU A 87 12.65 -1.28 -13.38
CA LEU A 87 13.27 -2.01 -12.28
C LEU A 87 14.34 -2.93 -12.87
N THR A 88 15.53 -2.90 -12.30
CA THR A 88 16.60 -3.83 -12.66
C THR A 88 16.68 -4.99 -11.68
N ASN A 89 16.94 -6.19 -12.18
CA ASN A 89 17.16 -7.39 -11.37
C ASN A 89 16.08 -7.57 -10.26
N TYR A 90 14.82 -7.38 -10.61
CA TYR A 90 13.67 -7.57 -9.72
C TYR A 90 12.95 -8.85 -10.15
N GLN A 91 12.71 -9.79 -9.24
CA GLN A 91 12.14 -11.10 -9.59
C GLN A 91 12.92 -11.89 -10.66
N GLY A 92 14.23 -11.69 -10.75
CA GLY A 92 15.10 -12.44 -11.66
C GLY A 92 15.27 -11.80 -13.05
N GLY A 93 14.70 -10.61 -13.28
CA GLY A 93 14.85 -9.92 -14.55
C GLY A 93 14.67 -8.40 -14.46
N ASP A 94 14.68 -7.77 -15.62
CA ASP A 94 14.43 -6.34 -15.78
C ASP A 94 12.97 -6.10 -16.20
N HIS A 95 12.30 -5.18 -15.51
CA HIS A 95 10.87 -4.96 -15.70
C HIS A 95 10.53 -3.50 -15.87
N TRP A 96 9.74 -3.19 -16.91
CA TRP A 96 9.11 -1.89 -17.05
C TRP A 96 7.76 -1.91 -16.36
N VAL A 97 7.64 -1.16 -15.27
CA VAL A 97 6.43 -1.13 -14.45
C VAL A 97 5.82 0.27 -14.36
N ARG A 98 4.53 0.33 -14.09
CA ARG A 98 3.83 1.57 -13.74
C ARG A 98 2.86 1.34 -12.59
N LYS A 99 2.54 2.42 -11.90
CA LYS A 99 1.49 2.45 -10.88
C LYS A 99 0.25 3.15 -11.42
N THR A 100 -0.91 2.56 -11.18
CA THR A 100 -2.20 3.18 -11.50
C THR A 100 -2.70 4.04 -10.35
N GLY A 101 -3.66 4.93 -10.59
CA GLY A 101 -4.31 5.74 -9.54
C GLY A 101 -5.09 4.91 -8.50
N LYS A 102 -5.34 3.63 -8.79
CA LYS A 102 -5.94 2.63 -7.88
C LYS A 102 -4.88 1.68 -7.31
N GLY A 103 -3.63 2.12 -7.18
CA GLY A 103 -2.53 1.41 -6.52
C GLY A 103 -2.17 0.04 -7.07
N ARG A 104 -2.65 -0.31 -8.27
CA ARG A 104 -2.19 -1.48 -9.01
C ARG A 104 -0.82 -1.21 -9.60
N ILE A 105 0.04 -2.22 -9.58
CA ILE A 105 1.30 -2.25 -10.32
C ILE A 105 1.11 -3.10 -11.56
N LEU A 106 1.44 -2.53 -12.72
CA LEU A 106 1.35 -3.20 -14.01
C LEU A 106 2.74 -3.29 -14.63
N GLU A 107 3.09 -4.43 -15.20
CA GLU A 107 4.24 -4.62 -16.07
C GLU A 107 3.84 -4.32 -17.53
N ARG A 108 4.77 -3.79 -18.33
CA ARG A 108 4.51 -3.47 -19.74
C ARG A 108 4.15 -4.75 -20.53
N PRO A 109 3.11 -4.74 -21.39
CA PRO A 109 2.36 -3.58 -21.84
C PRO A 109 1.18 -3.20 -20.94
N ASP A 110 0.69 -4.07 -20.06
CA ASP A 110 -0.23 -3.79 -18.94
C ASP A 110 -0.61 -5.09 -18.19
N HIS A 111 0.35 -5.98 -17.98
CA HIS A 111 0.16 -7.20 -17.21
C HIS A 111 0.05 -6.89 -15.72
N LEU A 112 -0.95 -7.43 -15.03
CA LEU A 112 -1.18 -7.13 -13.63
C LEU A 112 -0.17 -7.85 -12.74
N TRP A 113 0.62 -7.07 -12.01
CA TRP A 113 1.55 -7.61 -11.02
C TRP A 113 0.95 -7.60 -9.61
N TYR A 114 0.71 -6.42 -9.03
CA TYR A 114 0.26 -6.26 -7.64
C TYR A 114 -1.01 -5.41 -7.52
N GLN A 115 -1.78 -5.66 -6.46
CA GLN A 115 -2.92 -4.84 -6.04
C GLN A 115 -2.80 -4.38 -4.57
N PHE A 116 -1.94 -3.39 -4.30
CA PHE A 116 -1.65 -2.92 -2.93
C PHE A 116 -2.81 -2.20 -2.22
N GLU A 117 -3.90 -1.92 -2.94
CA GLU A 117 -5.13 -1.36 -2.36
C GLU A 117 -6.21 -2.38 -2.05
N ALA A 118 -5.98 -3.65 -2.37
CA ALA A 118 -6.95 -4.68 -2.10
C ALA A 118 -7.18 -4.86 -0.59
N ALA A 119 -8.38 -5.34 -0.24
CA ALA A 119 -8.67 -5.75 1.13
C ALA A 119 -7.96 -7.08 1.45
N PRO A 120 -7.62 -7.36 2.72
CA PRO A 120 -7.14 -8.68 3.10
C PRO A 120 -8.07 -9.81 2.63
N GLY A 121 -7.49 -10.93 2.18
CA GLY A 121 -8.20 -12.06 1.57
C GLY A 121 -8.54 -11.87 0.09
N THR A 122 -8.29 -10.70 -0.51
CA THR A 122 -8.50 -10.51 -1.95
C THR A 122 -7.39 -11.20 -2.73
N SER A 123 -7.78 -12.02 -3.70
CA SER A 123 -6.85 -12.71 -4.61
C SER A 123 -6.95 -12.19 -6.04
N TRP A 124 -5.85 -12.30 -6.79
CA TRP A 124 -5.80 -12.01 -8.23
C TRP A 124 -4.78 -12.90 -8.93
N LYS A 125 -4.96 -13.09 -10.24
CA LYS A 125 -3.92 -13.72 -11.06
C LYS A 125 -2.87 -12.69 -11.43
N MET A 126 -1.63 -12.98 -11.07
CA MET A 126 -0.47 -12.27 -11.58
C MET A 126 -0.25 -12.65 -13.03
N SER A 127 0.10 -11.65 -13.84
CA SER A 127 0.64 -11.87 -15.17
C SER A 127 1.90 -11.03 -15.29
N ILE A 128 2.99 -11.64 -15.73
CA ILE A 128 4.27 -11.00 -16.04
C ILE A 128 4.95 -11.74 -17.18
N ARG A 129 5.84 -11.08 -17.91
CA ARG A 129 6.53 -11.69 -19.06
C ARG A 129 7.55 -12.73 -18.65
N GLU A 130 8.34 -12.38 -17.65
CA GLU A 130 9.46 -13.17 -17.16
C GLU A 130 9.53 -13.02 -15.64
N GLY A 131 10.16 -13.97 -14.96
CA GLY A 131 10.33 -13.90 -13.52
C GLY A 131 10.84 -15.23 -12.96
N PHE A 132 10.77 -15.38 -11.64
CA PHE A 132 11.06 -16.66 -11.01
C PHE A 132 10.10 -17.77 -11.48
N PRO A 133 10.51 -19.05 -11.39
CA PRO A 133 9.66 -20.17 -11.73
C PRO A 133 8.30 -20.09 -11.01
N GLY A 134 7.23 -20.28 -11.78
CA GLY A 134 5.87 -20.24 -11.26
C GLY A 134 5.30 -18.84 -11.00
N SER A 135 6.05 -17.76 -11.25
CA SER A 135 5.55 -16.39 -11.08
C SER A 135 4.41 -16.06 -12.06
N ASP A 136 4.62 -16.18 -13.38
CA ASP A 136 3.53 -15.90 -14.33
C ASP A 136 2.36 -16.86 -14.14
N GLY A 137 1.15 -16.31 -14.08
CA GLY A 137 -0.08 -17.06 -13.80
C GLY A 137 -0.31 -17.43 -12.32
N ALA A 138 0.61 -17.11 -11.41
CA ALA A 138 0.42 -17.32 -9.97
C ALA A 138 -0.84 -16.61 -9.46
N THR A 139 -1.54 -17.24 -8.52
CA THR A 139 -2.60 -16.56 -7.76
C THR A 139 -1.98 -15.90 -6.54
N LEU A 140 -2.02 -14.58 -6.50
CA LEU A 140 -1.56 -13.77 -5.37
C LEU A 140 -2.74 -13.45 -4.47
N THR A 141 -2.52 -13.43 -3.15
CA THR A 141 -3.52 -13.02 -2.17
C THR A 141 -2.93 -11.99 -1.23
N LEU A 142 -3.61 -10.86 -1.03
CA LEU A 142 -3.23 -9.91 0.01
C LEU A 142 -3.63 -10.50 1.36
N ALA A 143 -2.68 -11.07 2.09
CA ALA A 143 -2.92 -11.81 3.32
C ALA A 143 -3.07 -10.90 4.55
N SER A 144 -2.24 -9.86 4.65
CA SER A 144 -2.23 -8.95 5.81
C SER A 144 -1.84 -7.52 5.41
N ARG A 145 -2.17 -6.56 6.28
CA ARG A 145 -1.75 -5.14 6.19
C ARG A 145 -1.12 -4.59 7.46
N SER A 146 -0.92 -5.42 8.47
CA SER A 146 -0.52 -5.01 9.82
C SER A 146 0.66 -5.82 10.36
N GLU A 147 1.44 -6.44 9.47
CA GLU A 147 2.61 -7.20 9.92
C GLU A 147 3.75 -6.27 10.34
N THR A 148 4.55 -6.77 11.28
CA THR A 148 5.83 -6.14 11.67
C THR A 148 6.96 -7.05 11.22
N VAL A 149 7.86 -6.51 10.39
CA VAL A 149 8.96 -7.28 9.80
C VAL A 149 10.29 -6.72 10.30
N ARG A 150 11.16 -7.59 10.82
CA ARG A 150 12.51 -7.25 11.30
C ARG A 150 13.53 -7.80 10.32
N VAL A 151 14.33 -6.90 9.73
CA VAL A 151 15.37 -7.21 8.74
C VAL A 151 16.63 -6.39 9.04
N PRO A 152 17.78 -6.65 8.40
CA PRO A 152 18.99 -5.87 8.68
C PRO A 152 18.84 -4.36 8.43
N ALA A 153 17.97 -3.95 7.49
CA ALA A 153 17.64 -2.54 7.24
C ALA A 153 16.78 -1.88 8.35
N GLY A 154 16.28 -2.64 9.34
CA GLY A 154 15.52 -2.13 10.47
C GLY A 154 14.23 -2.91 10.78
N VAL A 155 13.36 -2.27 11.54
CA VAL A 155 12.02 -2.79 11.90
C VAL A 155 10.99 -1.97 11.14
N PHE A 156 10.13 -2.65 10.40
CA PHE A 156 9.06 -2.03 9.61
C PHE A 156 7.70 -2.50 10.11
N GLU A 157 6.82 -1.56 10.42
CA GLU A 157 5.45 -1.79 10.87
C GLU A 157 4.46 -1.54 9.73
N ASN A 158 3.23 -2.03 9.89
CA ASN A 158 2.16 -1.89 8.90
C ASN A 158 2.56 -2.44 7.53
N CYS A 159 3.39 -3.50 7.54
CA CYS A 159 3.76 -4.22 6.34
C CYS A 159 2.54 -4.96 5.81
N ILE A 160 2.41 -4.94 4.49
CA ILE A 160 1.52 -5.87 3.81
C ILE A 160 2.26 -7.17 3.54
N ARG A 161 1.52 -8.28 3.60
CA ARG A 161 1.99 -9.59 3.14
C ARG A 161 1.15 -10.02 1.94
N ILE A 162 1.83 -10.51 0.91
CA ILE A 162 1.22 -11.11 -0.27
C ILE A 162 1.67 -12.56 -0.34
N ASP A 163 0.71 -13.48 -0.30
CA ASP A 163 0.96 -14.91 -0.47
C ASP A 163 0.79 -15.31 -1.94
N TYR A 164 1.59 -16.28 -2.37
CA TYR A 164 1.63 -16.81 -3.72
C TYR A 164 1.14 -18.25 -3.73
N ALA A 165 0.29 -18.58 -4.71
CA ALA A 165 -0.10 -19.94 -5.03
C ALA A 165 0.19 -20.22 -6.51
N HIS A 166 1.10 -21.14 -6.78
CA HIS A 166 1.50 -21.57 -8.12
C HIS A 166 1.57 -23.09 -8.24
N GLN A 167 1.61 -23.59 -9.48
CA GLN A 167 1.61 -25.04 -9.76
C GLN A 167 3.00 -25.69 -9.70
N VAL A 168 4.06 -24.88 -9.56
CA VAL A 168 5.43 -25.39 -9.41
C VAL A 168 5.62 -25.86 -7.98
N VAL A 169 5.99 -27.14 -7.81
CA VAL A 169 5.98 -27.82 -6.50
C VAL A 169 7.28 -27.61 -5.72
N ASP A 170 8.40 -27.41 -6.42
CA ASP A 170 9.76 -27.45 -5.88
C ASP A 170 10.53 -26.12 -5.98
N ALA A 171 9.92 -25.09 -6.59
CA ALA A 171 10.49 -23.77 -6.77
C ALA A 171 9.42 -22.69 -6.88
N GLY A 172 9.75 -21.48 -6.43
CA GLY A 172 8.93 -20.28 -6.66
C GLY A 172 8.74 -19.45 -5.40
N ILE A 173 8.14 -18.27 -5.57
CA ILE A 173 7.86 -17.36 -4.46
C ILE A 173 6.68 -17.91 -3.66
N ILE A 174 6.82 -17.91 -2.33
CA ILE A 174 5.77 -18.30 -1.38
C ILE A 174 5.08 -17.06 -0.83
N ALA A 175 5.87 -16.06 -0.43
CA ALA A 175 5.34 -14.85 0.18
C ALA A 175 6.29 -13.66 0.00
N GLU A 176 5.71 -12.47 -0.02
CA GLU A 176 6.42 -11.20 -0.05
C GLU A 176 5.85 -10.22 0.96
N TRP A 177 6.73 -9.44 1.59
CA TRP A 177 6.37 -8.39 2.53
C TRP A 177 6.81 -7.04 2.00
N PHE A 178 5.90 -6.07 2.01
CA PHE A 178 6.20 -4.70 1.61
C PHE A 178 5.94 -3.73 2.75
N ALA A 179 6.91 -2.87 3.02
CA ALA A 179 6.80 -1.82 4.02
C ALA A 179 6.36 -0.48 3.39
N PRO A 180 5.54 0.31 4.10
CA PRO A 180 5.04 1.58 3.59
C PRO A 180 6.19 2.59 3.42
N GLY A 181 6.26 3.20 2.24
CA GLY A 181 7.30 4.15 1.85
C GLY A 181 8.64 3.51 1.51
N ILE A 182 8.76 2.17 1.56
CA ILE A 182 10.01 1.45 1.33
C ILE A 182 9.90 0.55 0.10
N GLY A 183 8.87 -0.30 -0.01
CA GLY A 183 8.85 -1.38 -1.00
C GLY A 183 9.06 -2.75 -0.36
N LEU A 184 9.56 -3.70 -1.15
CA LEU A 184 9.82 -5.07 -0.73
C LEU A 184 10.88 -5.10 0.39
N VAL A 185 10.55 -5.69 1.53
CA VAL A 185 11.45 -5.83 2.68
C VAL A 185 11.84 -7.28 2.96
N GLN A 186 10.99 -8.24 2.60
CA GLN A 186 11.28 -9.66 2.73
C GLN A 186 10.59 -10.44 1.61
N ARG A 187 11.22 -11.53 1.16
CA ARG A 187 10.64 -12.53 0.27
C ARG A 187 11.02 -13.92 0.77
N GLU A 188 10.08 -14.85 0.67
CA GLU A 188 10.31 -16.27 0.90
C GLU A 188 10.06 -17.05 -0.39
N GLU A 189 10.95 -17.99 -0.68
CA GLU A 189 10.91 -18.83 -1.87
C GLU A 189 11.02 -20.31 -1.49
N ALA A 190 10.21 -21.16 -2.12
CA ALA A 190 10.35 -22.61 -2.05
C ALA A 190 11.61 -23.04 -2.80
N ARG A 191 12.39 -23.93 -2.20
CA ARG A 191 13.51 -24.64 -2.84
C ARG A 191 13.57 -26.07 -2.33
N ILE A 192 14.20 -26.94 -3.10
CA ILE A 192 14.41 -28.37 -2.77
C ILE A 192 15.09 -28.55 -1.41
N PHE A 193 16.04 -27.68 -1.04
CA PHE A 193 16.80 -27.75 0.21
C PHE A 193 16.23 -26.85 1.33
N GLY A 194 14.93 -26.58 1.29
CA GLY A 194 14.24 -25.71 2.24
C GLY A 194 14.12 -24.26 1.77
N PRO A 195 13.37 -23.42 2.49
CA PRO A 195 13.05 -22.08 2.03
C PRO A 195 14.30 -21.19 1.94
N LEU A 196 14.37 -20.41 0.87
CA LEU A 196 15.30 -19.30 0.74
C LEU A 196 14.60 -18.03 1.22
N VAL A 197 15.21 -17.33 2.19
CA VAL A 197 14.67 -16.07 2.70
C VAL A 197 15.56 -14.92 2.26
N THR A 198 14.98 -14.00 1.51
CA THR A 198 15.60 -12.75 1.06
C THR A 198 15.12 -11.62 1.96
N ARG A 199 16.05 -10.84 2.53
CA ARG A 199 15.75 -9.73 3.43
C ARG A 199 16.43 -8.45 2.97
N LEU A 200 15.76 -7.32 3.17
CA LEU A 200 16.32 -6.00 2.87
C LEU A 200 17.49 -5.71 3.82
N LYS A 201 18.68 -5.55 3.24
CA LYS A 201 19.91 -5.21 3.93
C LYS A 201 20.06 -3.70 4.08
N SER A 202 19.84 -2.97 2.99
CA SER A 202 19.89 -1.51 2.96
C SER A 202 19.07 -0.97 1.79
N ALA A 203 18.69 0.31 1.84
CA ALA A 203 17.98 0.96 0.75
C ALA A 203 18.24 2.47 0.69
N VAL A 204 18.05 3.05 -0.48
CA VAL A 204 17.86 4.50 -0.66
C VAL A 204 16.52 4.68 -1.35
N VAL A 205 15.53 5.21 -0.63
CA VAL A 205 14.16 5.35 -1.14
C VAL A 205 13.71 6.79 -0.97
N ASN A 206 13.36 7.44 -2.07
CA ASN A 206 12.98 8.85 -2.10
C ASN A 206 14.03 9.78 -1.43
N GLY A 207 15.32 9.41 -1.55
CA GLY A 207 16.45 10.14 -0.95
C GLY A 207 16.72 9.82 0.53
N ARG A 208 15.91 8.96 1.16
CA ARG A 208 16.14 8.49 2.54
C ARG A 208 16.91 7.18 2.54
N GLN A 209 17.93 7.08 3.39
CA GLN A 209 18.79 5.90 3.54
C GLN A 209 18.29 4.98 4.66
N PHE A 210 18.45 3.67 4.45
CA PHE A 210 18.11 2.59 5.38
C PHE A 210 19.29 1.59 5.48
N PRO A 211 19.64 1.08 6.69
CA PRO A 211 19.07 1.47 7.98
C PRO A 211 19.28 2.96 8.25
N VAL A 212 18.36 3.57 9.00
CA VAL A 212 18.50 4.97 9.37
C VAL A 212 19.67 5.03 10.33
N GLU A 213 20.75 5.67 9.90
CA GLU A 213 21.89 5.90 10.78
C GLU A 213 21.42 6.80 11.92
N ASN A 214 21.40 6.27 13.14
CA ASN A 214 21.17 7.07 14.32
C ASN A 214 22.41 7.94 14.51
N ARG A 215 22.40 9.15 13.96
CA ARG A 215 23.35 10.19 14.38
C ARG A 215 23.10 10.41 15.87
N GLY A 216 24.01 9.91 16.70
CA GLY A 216 23.90 9.88 18.15
C GLY A 216 23.41 11.21 18.69
N ARG A 217 22.35 11.15 19.50
CA ARG A 217 22.03 12.19 20.47
C ARG A 217 22.85 11.94 21.74
#